data_AF-A0A3M1CWP0-F1
#
_entry.id   AF-A0A3M1CWP0-F1
#
_cell.length_a   1.000
_cell.length_b   1.000
_cell.length_c   1.000
_cell.angle_alpha   90.00
_cell.angle_beta   90.00
_cell.angle_gamma   90.00
#
_symmetry.space_group_name_H-M   'P 1'
#
loop_
_entity.id
_entity.type
_entity.pdbx_description
1 polymer ?
#
loop_
_entity_poly.entity_id
_entity_poly.type
_entity_poly.pdbx_seq_one_letter_code
_entity_poly.pdbx_strand_id
1 'polypeptide(L)'
;GELDGVEYTEDPVFQFGVPRSCPGVDARLLDPRLRAADPAEYEVRANRLASEFLQDFDVFLPLVPEQVRRMVQSIPLVEAGMDAIDRLEFNF
;
A
#
# COMPACT_ATOMS: atom_id res chain seq x y z
N GLY A 1 -3.43 15.26 18.22
CA GLY A 1 -3.15 14.14 19.15
C GLY A 1 -1.65 13.90 19.26
N GLU A 2 -1.25 12.79 19.85
CA GLU A 2 0.17 12.47 20.12
C GLU A 2 1.00 12.17 18.84
N LEU A 3 0.32 11.99 17.70
CA LEU A 3 0.95 11.74 16.40
C LEU A 3 1.12 13.02 15.55
N ASP A 4 0.59 14.17 15.97
CA ASP A 4 0.59 15.38 15.13
C ASP A 4 2.00 15.94 14.86
N GLY A 5 2.95 15.64 15.74
CA GLY A 5 4.31 16.18 15.69
C GLY A 5 5.40 15.15 15.38
N VAL A 6 5.04 13.91 15.02
CA VAL A 6 6.03 12.87 14.68
C VAL A 6 6.42 12.97 13.21
N GLU A 7 7.59 12.45 12.87
CA GLU A 7 8.04 12.37 11.49
C GLU A 7 7.29 11.25 10.77
N TYR A 8 6.98 11.46 9.49
CA TYR A 8 6.32 10.48 8.63
C TYR A 8 7.23 10.08 7.47
N THR A 9 7.08 8.83 7.03
CA THR A 9 7.65 8.33 5.77
C THR A 9 6.50 7.94 4.85
N GLU A 10 6.59 8.23 3.56
CA GLU A 10 5.57 7.81 2.60
C GLU A 10 5.71 6.32 2.26
N ASP A 11 4.58 5.62 2.17
CA ASP A 11 4.53 4.27 1.64
C ASP A 11 4.76 4.27 0.12
N PRO A 12 5.69 3.48 -0.43
CA PRO A 12 6.02 3.49 -1.86
C PRO A 12 4.90 2.96 -2.77
N VAL A 13 3.95 2.18 -2.24
CA VAL A 13 2.83 1.59 -3.00
C VAL A 13 1.60 2.50 -2.88
N PHE A 14 1.18 2.80 -1.65
CA PHE A 14 -0.08 3.50 -1.37
C PHE A 14 0.07 5.00 -1.13
N GLN A 15 1.29 5.52 -1.01
CA GLN A 15 1.62 6.94 -0.85
C GLN A 15 1.02 7.64 0.38
N PHE A 16 0.51 6.90 1.36
CA PHE A 16 0.11 7.50 2.64
C PHE A 16 1.32 7.66 3.57
N GLY A 17 1.22 8.61 4.50
CA GLY A 17 2.23 8.80 5.54
C GLY A 17 2.15 7.72 6.62
N VAL A 18 3.25 7.03 6.85
CA VAL A 18 3.50 6.13 7.98
C VAL A 18 4.30 6.87 9.05
N PRO A 19 3.81 6.99 10.30
CA PRO A 19 4.56 7.65 11.36
C PRO A 19 5.80 6.83 11.73
N ARG A 20 6.94 7.48 11.92
CA ARG A 20 8.20 6.84 12.36
C ARG A 20 8.20 6.46 13.83
N SER A 21 7.30 7.03 14.63
CA SER A 21 7.15 6.70 16.04
C SER A 21 5.69 6.85 16.50
N CYS A 22 5.33 6.06 17.51
CA CYS A 22 4.03 6.11 18.15
C CYS A 22 4.22 5.74 19.63
N PRO A 23 3.79 6.58 20.60
CA PRO A 23 3.94 6.29 22.01
C PRO A 23 3.32 4.94 22.40
N GLY A 24 4.09 4.10 23.12
CA GLY A 24 3.64 2.78 23.55
C GLY A 24 3.65 1.69 22.47
N VAL A 25 4.14 1.98 21.26
CA VAL A 25 4.26 1.01 20.15
C VAL A 25 5.71 0.89 19.70
N ASP A 26 6.18 -0.35 19.50
CA ASP A 26 7.51 -0.60 18.91
C ASP A 26 7.52 -0.08 17.46
N ALA A 27 8.50 0.77 17.12
CA ALA A 27 8.61 1.36 15.80
C ALA A 27 8.69 0.31 14.67
N ARG A 28 9.22 -0.89 14.94
CA ARG A 28 9.27 -1.99 13.97
C ARG A 28 7.89 -2.56 13.61
N LEU A 29 6.86 -2.28 14.40
CA LEU A 29 5.48 -2.65 14.11
C LEU A 29 4.76 -1.62 13.22
N LEU A 30 5.32 -0.43 13.08
CA LEU A 30 4.74 0.65 12.29
C LEU A 30 5.00 0.46 10.79
N ASP A 31 6.14 -0.14 10.44
CA ASP A 31 6.47 -0.51 9.06
C ASP A 31 6.34 -2.03 8.86
N PRO A 32 5.28 -2.50 8.18
CA PRO A 32 5.08 -3.93 7.93
C PRO A 32 6.20 -4.57 7.10
N ARG A 33 6.96 -3.79 6.31
CA ARG A 33 8.12 -4.30 5.53
C ARG A 33 9.22 -4.82 6.44
N LEU A 34 9.41 -4.20 7.60
CA LEU A 34 10.43 -4.61 8.58
C LEU A 34 10.06 -5.90 9.31
N ARG A 35 8.80 -6.35 9.21
CA ARG A 35 8.30 -7.57 9.85
C ARG A 35 8.11 -8.75 8.89
N ALA A 36 8.21 -8.51 7.59
CA ALA A 36 8.13 -9.58 6.61
C ALA A 36 9.36 -10.48 6.71
N ALA A 37 9.16 -11.80 6.61
CA ALA A 37 10.27 -12.76 6.57
C ALA A 37 11.09 -12.60 5.29
N ASP A 38 10.43 -12.22 4.19
CA ASP A 38 11.02 -11.89 2.90
C ASP A 38 10.47 -10.54 2.41
N PRO A 39 11.31 -9.49 2.34
CA PRO A 39 10.89 -8.18 1.83
C PRO A 39 10.39 -8.23 0.37
N ALA A 40 10.96 -9.09 -0.48
CA ALA A 40 10.53 -9.20 -1.87
C ALA A 40 9.13 -9.82 -1.98
N GLU A 41 8.83 -10.82 -1.16
CA GLU A 41 7.49 -11.42 -1.11
C GLU A 41 6.45 -10.41 -0.60
N TYR A 42 6.80 -9.59 0.40
CA TYR A 42 5.93 -8.51 0.88
C TYR A 42 5.62 -7.51 -0.23
N GLU A 43 6.64 -7.05 -0.97
CA GLU A 43 6.45 -6.11 -2.08
C GLU A 43 5.53 -6.69 -3.16
N VAL A 44 5.69 -7.97 -3.53
CA VAL A 44 4.78 -8.63 -4.49
C VAL A 44 3.34 -8.63 -3.98
N ARG A 45 3.13 -8.99 -2.70
CA ARG A 45 1.78 -9.01 -2.11
C ARG A 45 1.18 -7.62 -1.98
N ALA A 46 1.97 -6.60 -1.62
CA ALA A 46 1.52 -5.22 -1.50
C ALA A 46 1.10 -4.65 -2.87
N ASN A 47 1.89 -4.90 -3.92
CA ASN A 47 1.56 -4.51 -5.29
C ASN A 47 0.30 -5.24 -5.81
N ARG A 48 0.14 -6.52 -5.48
CA ARG A 48 -1.08 -7.27 -5.80
C ARG A 48 -2.31 -6.65 -5.14
N LEU A 49 -2.24 -6.36 -3.84
CA LEU A 49 -3.36 -5.75 -3.11
C LEU A 49 -3.74 -4.38 -3.71
N ALA A 50 -2.75 -3.58 -4.10
CA ALA A 50 -3.02 -2.31 -4.78
C ALA A 50 -3.72 -2.52 -6.13
N SER A 51 -3.30 -3.51 -6.92
CA SER A 51 -3.95 -3.84 -8.20
C SER A 51 -5.38 -4.31 -8.03
N GLU A 52 -5.63 -5.24 -7.08
CA GLU A 52 -6.98 -5.75 -6.77
C GLU A 52 -7.88 -4.60 -6.30
N PHE A 53 -7.37 -3.73 -5.41
CA PHE A 53 -8.09 -2.54 -4.97
C PHE A 53 -8.46 -1.62 -6.15
N LEU A 54 -7.52 -1.34 -7.05
CA LEU A 54 -7.77 -0.47 -8.21
C LEU A 54 -8.80 -1.05 -9.17
N GLN A 55 -8.74 -2.37 -9.42
CA GLN A 55 -9.69 -3.08 -10.25
C GLN A 55 -11.11 -3.00 -9.67
N ASP A 56 -11.25 -3.28 -8.37
CA ASP A 56 -12.55 -3.25 -7.68
C ASP A 56 -13.07 -1.81 -7.53
N PHE A 57 -12.18 -0.82 -7.44
CA PHE A 57 -12.54 0.58 -7.23
C PHE A 57 -13.00 1.29 -8.52
N ASP A 58 -12.74 0.74 -9.71
CA ASP A 58 -13.05 1.37 -11.00
C ASP A 58 -14.53 1.81 -11.10
N VAL A 59 -15.45 0.98 -10.61
CA VAL A 59 -16.90 1.27 -10.61
C VAL A 59 -17.29 2.46 -9.74
N PHE A 60 -16.44 2.83 -8.78
CA PHE A 60 -16.67 3.96 -7.86
C PHE A 60 -16.00 5.25 -8.34
N LEU A 61 -15.05 5.20 -9.29
CA LEU A 61 -14.41 6.40 -9.86
C LEU A 61 -15.38 7.49 -10.34
N PRO A 62 -16.54 7.20 -10.96
CA PRO A 62 -17.50 8.25 -11.32
C PRO A 62 -18.25 8.85 -10.13
N LEU A 63 -18.28 8.16 -8.99
CA LEU A 63 -19.06 8.53 -7.79
C LEU A 63 -18.24 9.33 -6.76
N VAL A 64 -16.91 9.31 -6.86
CA VAL A 64 -16.03 9.98 -5.92
C VAL A 64 -15.65 11.41 -6.36
N PRO A 65 -15.31 12.31 -5.41
CA PRO A 65 -14.76 13.61 -5.73
C PRO A 65 -13.48 13.50 -6.56
N GLU A 66 -13.22 14.52 -7.39
CA GLU A 66 -12.03 14.59 -8.25
C GLU A 66 -10.71 14.40 -7.49
N GLN A 67 -10.64 14.89 -6.24
CA GLN A 67 -9.47 14.70 -5.38
C GLN A 67 -9.19 13.21 -5.11
N VAL A 68 -10.23 12.43 -4.80
CA VAL A 68 -10.11 10.99 -4.55
C VAL A 68 -9.73 10.27 -5.84
N ARG A 69 -10.36 10.63 -6.97
CA ARG A 69 -10.01 10.08 -8.28
C ARG A 69 -8.53 10.27 -8.61
N ARG A 70 -7.98 11.45 -8.35
CA ARG A 70 -6.55 11.74 -8.57
C ARG A 70 -5.63 10.94 -7.67
N MET A 71 -5.99 10.75 -6.40
CA MET A 71 -5.21 9.91 -5.48
C MET A 71 -5.15 8.46 -5.98
N VAL A 72 -6.28 7.94 -6.46
CA VAL A 72 -6.34 6.58 -7.02
C VAL A 72 -5.49 6.45 -8.29
N GLN A 73 -5.51 7.46 -9.16
CA GLN A 73 -4.73 7.49 -10.40
C GLN A 73 -3.23 7.76 -10.21
N SER A 74 -2.79 8.22 -9.04
CA SER A 74 -1.37 8.47 -8.76
C SER A 74 -0.64 7.25 -8.19
N ILE A 75 -1.34 6.16 -7.89
CA ILE A 75 -0.75 4.91 -7.40
C ILE A 75 0.07 4.26 -8.54
N PRO A 76 1.40 4.11 -8.39
CA PRO A 76 2.25 3.52 -9.41
C PRO A 76 1.98 2.02 -9.43
N LEU A 77 1.27 1.55 -10.45
CA LEU A 77 1.20 0.13 -10.76
C LEU A 77 2.55 -0.32 -11.30
N VAL A 78 3.22 -1.21 -10.57
CA VAL A 78 4.40 -1.91 -11.11
C VAL A 78 3.90 -3.04 -12.00
N GLU A 79 4.08 -2.92 -13.32
CA GLU A 79 3.67 -3.97 -14.30
C GLU A 79 4.24 -5.36 -13.96
N ALA A 80 5.42 -5.41 -13.34
CA ALA A 80 6.04 -6.68 -12.89
C ALA A 80 5.21 -7.42 -11.82
N GLY A 81 4.32 -6.72 -11.11
CA GLY A 81 3.38 -7.33 -10.19
C GLY A 81 2.34 -8.20 -10.90
N MET A 82 1.77 -7.72 -12.01
CA MET A 82 0.77 -8.49 -12.79
C MET A 82 1.35 -9.78 -13.37
N ASP A 83 2.55 -9.71 -13.96
CA ASP A 83 3.24 -10.89 -14.51
C ASP A 83 3.64 -11.92 -13.45
N ALA A 84 3.88 -11.48 -12.20
CA ALA A 84 4.17 -12.36 -11.07
C ALA A 84 2.89 -12.93 -10.44
N ILE A 85 1.79 -12.18 -10.46
CA ILE A 85 0.46 -12.58 -9.97
C ILE A 85 -0.10 -13.72 -10.84
N ASP A 86 0.01 -13.59 -12.17
CA ASP A 86 -0.44 -14.63 -13.11
C ASP A 86 0.33 -15.96 -12.97
N ARG A 87 1.54 -15.94 -12.37
CA ARG A 87 2.35 -17.13 -12.09
C ARG A 87 2.10 -17.75 -10.72
N LEU A 88 1.39 -17.06 -9.83
CA LEU A 88 1.11 -17.47 -8.45
C LEU A 88 -0.40 -17.72 -8.25
N GLU A 89 -1.05 -18.41 -9.20
CA GLU A 89 -2.28 -19.14 -8.92
C GLU A 89 -2.00 -20.29 -7.94
N PHE A 90 -1.93 -20.00 -6.64
CA PHE A 90 -2.00 -21.01 -5.60
C PHE A 90 -3.00 -20.60 -4.52
N ASN A 91 -4.07 -21.41 -4.46
CA ASN A 91 -5.10 -21.56 -3.45
C ASN A 91 -4.95 -20.74 -2.16
N PHE A 92 -5.97 -19.91 -1.91
CA PHE A 92 -6.62 -19.86 -0.59
C PHE A 92 -7.95 -20.59 -0.67
#